data_AF-N9CZW2-F1
#
_entry.id   AF-N9CZW2-F1
#
_cell.length_a   1.000
_cell.length_b   1.000
_cell.length_c   1.000
_cell.angle_alpha   90.00
_cell.angle_beta   90.00
_cell.angle_gamma   90.00
#
_symmetry.space_group_name_H-M   'P 1'
#
loop_
_entity.id
_entity.type
_entity.pdbx_description
1 polymer ?
#
loop_
_entity_poly.entity_id
_entity_poly.type
_entity_poly.pdbx_seq_one_letter_code
_entity_poly.pdbx_strand_id
1 'polypeptide(L)'
;ERKFRKDGFPENLLEDIKKEKTSVIYYFSDQAKMSFAPNYGVDVLCSSEMANNERYSTVNFIFPFDFTQNSNNRLQCIEFFKSIVREIKIEQAYCGYRVGQPLDFTQAVPWQAFETAANYRFLGLDIDKNMTQSSHVINDEPSLEKGVRSTAWLVYLGQPWLEKLDEVQAIQQQDPNTPLRLEPINGGVFFRADESPQLARIGLPRPQGYQALNNILKPIREKMLPLTQYADSLAEWEPVFFQPEQCDWWL
;
A
#
# COMPACT_ATOMS: atom_id res chain seq x y z
N GLU A 1 -26.97 0.95 2.10
CA GLU A 1 -25.77 0.39 2.73
C GLU A 1 -24.74 0.10 1.65
N ARG A 2 -23.44 0.35 1.91
CA ARG A 2 -22.37 -0.15 1.03
C ARG A 2 -22.53 -1.66 0.92
N LYS A 3 -22.27 -2.26 -0.26
CA LYS A 3 -22.51 -3.69 -0.56
C LYS A 3 -21.53 -4.58 0.23
N PHE A 4 -21.72 -4.65 1.54
CA PHE A 4 -20.96 -5.49 2.46
C PHE A 4 -21.53 -6.90 2.41
N ARG A 5 -20.69 -7.91 2.15
CA ARG A 5 -21.11 -9.31 2.13
C ARG A 5 -20.18 -10.15 2.99
N LYS A 6 -20.80 -10.97 3.82
CA LYS A 6 -20.14 -11.94 4.71
C LYS A 6 -19.68 -13.19 3.95
N ASP A 7 -20.43 -13.61 2.92
CA ASP A 7 -20.21 -14.89 2.24
C ASP A 7 -20.29 -14.77 0.71
N GLY A 8 -19.32 -15.41 0.03
CA GLY A 8 -19.27 -15.58 -1.42
C GLY A 8 -18.78 -14.36 -2.21
N PHE A 9 -17.99 -14.61 -3.27
CA PHE A 9 -17.72 -13.60 -4.30
C PHE A 9 -19.06 -13.20 -4.95
N PRO A 10 -19.32 -11.93 -5.27
CA PRO A 10 -20.60 -11.55 -5.85
C PRO A 10 -20.77 -12.25 -7.21
N GLU A 11 -21.80 -13.10 -7.35
CA GLU A 11 -22.08 -13.84 -8.58
C GLU A 11 -22.24 -12.90 -9.80
N ASN A 12 -22.66 -11.66 -9.55
CA ASN A 12 -22.87 -10.63 -10.56
C ASN A 12 -21.81 -9.52 -10.53
N LEU A 13 -20.64 -9.73 -9.90
CA LEU A 13 -19.61 -8.68 -9.75
C LEU A 13 -19.27 -8.00 -11.08
N LEU A 14 -19.00 -8.81 -12.11
CA LEU A 14 -18.66 -8.31 -13.44
C LEU A 14 -19.81 -7.52 -14.06
N GLU A 15 -21.05 -7.96 -13.87
CA GLU A 15 -22.23 -7.27 -14.39
C GLU A 15 -22.51 -5.97 -13.64
N ASP A 16 -22.29 -5.93 -12.34
CA ASP A 16 -22.41 -4.71 -11.54
C ASP A 16 -21.30 -3.71 -11.89
N ILE A 17 -20.06 -4.17 -12.14
CA ILE A 17 -18.96 -3.33 -12.64
C ILE A 17 -19.30 -2.75 -14.02
N LYS A 18 -19.80 -3.57 -14.95
CA LYS A 18 -20.14 -3.13 -16.32
C LYS A 18 -21.31 -2.12 -16.36
N LYS A 19 -22.25 -2.21 -15.41
CA LYS A 19 -23.41 -1.31 -15.33
C LYS A 19 -23.06 0.06 -14.77
N GLU A 20 -22.08 0.11 -13.87
CA GLU A 20 -21.67 1.34 -13.23
C GLU A 20 -20.80 2.17 -14.18
N LYS A 21 -21.20 3.42 -14.41
CA LYS A 21 -20.55 4.30 -15.38
C LYS A 21 -19.59 5.29 -14.71
N THR A 22 -19.61 5.38 -13.38
CA THR A 22 -18.92 6.42 -12.63
C THR A 22 -17.84 5.85 -11.72
N SER A 23 -18.23 5.17 -10.65
CA SER A 23 -17.31 4.55 -9.70
C SER A 23 -17.94 3.35 -9.01
N VAL A 24 -17.17 2.29 -8.79
CA VAL A 24 -17.64 1.08 -8.11
C VAL A 24 -16.84 0.86 -6.84
N ILE A 25 -17.51 0.55 -5.73
CA ILE A 25 -16.85 0.22 -4.46
C ILE A 25 -17.34 -1.15 -3.95
N TYR A 26 -16.41 -2.05 -3.62
CA TYR A 26 -16.70 -3.36 -3.04
C TYR A 26 -15.87 -3.65 -1.80
N TYR A 27 -16.53 -4.25 -0.81
CA TYR A 27 -15.91 -4.78 0.39
C TYR A 27 -16.31 -6.24 0.57
N PHE A 28 -15.30 -7.09 0.74
CA PHE A 28 -15.46 -8.49 1.08
C PHE A 28 -14.61 -8.80 2.32
N SER A 29 -15.13 -9.55 3.27
CA SER A 29 -14.34 -9.95 4.44
C SER A 29 -14.86 -11.20 5.13
N ASP A 30 -14.01 -11.84 5.94
CA ASP A 30 -14.39 -12.93 6.84
C ASP A 30 -15.27 -12.49 8.04
N GLN A 31 -15.52 -11.19 8.20
CA GLN A 31 -16.28 -10.64 9.31
C GLN A 31 -17.76 -10.47 9.02
N ALA A 32 -18.58 -10.54 10.07
CA ALA A 32 -20.02 -10.33 9.98
C ALA A 32 -20.43 -8.85 9.89
N LYS A 33 -19.52 -7.92 10.19
CA LYS A 33 -19.73 -6.46 10.17
C LYS A 33 -18.43 -5.75 9.77
N MET A 34 -18.54 -4.63 9.03
CA MET A 34 -17.39 -3.78 8.67
C MET A 34 -16.69 -3.19 9.89
N SER A 35 -17.40 -3.08 11.02
CA SER A 35 -16.88 -2.56 12.30
C SER A 35 -15.88 -3.50 12.99
N PHE A 36 -15.67 -4.71 12.46
CA PHE A 36 -14.68 -5.66 12.95
C PHE A 36 -13.51 -5.75 11.98
N ALA A 37 -12.29 -5.80 12.53
CA ALA A 37 -11.09 -5.98 11.73
C ALA A 37 -11.07 -7.39 11.13
N PRO A 38 -10.90 -7.54 9.81
CA PRO A 38 -10.90 -8.85 9.18
C PRO A 38 -9.54 -9.54 9.24
N ASN A 39 -9.54 -10.87 9.25
CA ASN A 39 -8.34 -11.65 8.98
C ASN A 39 -8.13 -11.80 7.46
N TYR A 40 -9.23 -11.90 6.71
CA TYR A 40 -9.22 -11.93 5.26
C TYR A 40 -10.19 -10.91 4.71
N GLY A 41 -9.78 -10.17 3.69
CA GLY A 41 -10.67 -9.21 3.07
C GLY A 41 -10.15 -8.65 1.76
N VAL A 42 -11.06 -8.00 1.05
CA VAL A 42 -10.78 -7.25 -0.17
C VAL A 42 -11.53 -5.93 -0.10
N ASP A 43 -10.83 -4.84 -0.40
CA ASP A 43 -11.40 -3.52 -0.62
C ASP A 43 -11.05 -3.08 -2.05
N VAL A 44 -12.06 -2.76 -2.86
CA VAL A 44 -11.89 -2.35 -4.25
C VAL A 44 -12.61 -1.03 -4.48
N LEU A 45 -11.90 -0.06 -5.04
CA LEU A 45 -12.46 1.20 -5.52
C LEU A 45 -12.09 1.36 -7.00
N CYS A 46 -13.06 1.25 -7.90
CA CYS A 46 -12.88 1.46 -9.34
C CYS A 46 -13.33 2.86 -9.75
N SER A 47 -12.48 3.57 -10.51
CA SER A 47 -12.80 4.85 -11.15
C SER A 47 -13.27 5.97 -10.21
N SER A 48 -12.98 5.87 -8.91
CA SER A 48 -13.41 6.87 -7.93
C SER A 48 -12.66 8.19 -8.08
N GLU A 49 -11.49 8.21 -8.71
CA GLU A 49 -10.58 9.35 -8.61
C GLU A 49 -9.95 9.73 -9.94
N MET A 50 -9.99 11.03 -10.22
CA MET A 50 -9.28 11.65 -11.33
C MET A 50 -7.88 11.98 -10.85
N ALA A 51 -6.84 11.73 -11.63
CA ALA A 51 -5.46 12.18 -11.38
C ALA A 51 -4.75 12.36 -12.72
N ASN A 52 -4.07 13.49 -12.95
CA ASN A 52 -3.49 13.81 -14.27
C ASN A 52 -4.44 13.62 -15.49
N ASN A 53 -5.74 13.92 -15.34
CA ASN A 53 -6.80 13.61 -16.32
C ASN A 53 -7.07 12.11 -16.59
N GLU A 54 -6.44 11.19 -15.87
CA GLU A 54 -6.73 9.75 -15.87
C GLU A 54 -7.61 9.37 -14.69
N ARG A 55 -8.26 8.20 -14.74
CA ARG A 55 -9.01 7.64 -13.61
C ARG A 55 -8.27 6.48 -12.99
N TYR A 56 -8.07 6.55 -11.68
CA TYR A 56 -7.38 5.50 -10.94
C TYR A 56 -8.35 4.60 -10.19
N SER A 57 -7.92 3.35 -10.05
CA SER A 57 -8.60 2.33 -9.28
C SER A 57 -7.63 1.75 -8.27
N THR A 58 -8.14 1.41 -7.11
CA THR A 58 -7.36 0.74 -6.05
C THR A 58 -7.99 -0.60 -5.73
N VAL A 59 -7.12 -1.57 -5.45
CA VAL A 59 -7.50 -2.87 -4.93
C VAL A 59 -6.56 -3.21 -3.79
N ASN A 60 -7.13 -3.58 -2.66
CA ASN A 60 -6.41 -3.95 -1.46
C ASN A 60 -6.86 -5.34 -1.02
N PHE A 61 -5.89 -6.21 -0.74
CA PHE A 61 -6.11 -7.57 -0.25
C PHE A 61 -5.56 -7.69 1.16
N ILE A 62 -6.34 -8.26 2.07
CA ILE A 62 -5.99 -8.48 3.47
C ILE A 62 -5.83 -9.98 3.68
N PHE A 63 -4.70 -10.35 4.27
CA PHE A 63 -4.38 -11.71 4.72
C PHE A 63 -4.00 -11.69 6.20
N PRO A 64 -4.12 -12.82 6.91
CA PRO A 64 -3.69 -12.92 8.30
C PRO A 64 -2.22 -12.59 8.46
N PHE A 65 -1.86 -12.00 9.60
CA PHE A 65 -0.48 -11.61 9.91
C PHE A 65 0.53 -12.78 9.81
N ASP A 66 0.09 -13.99 10.14
CA ASP A 66 0.91 -15.19 10.12
C ASP A 66 0.89 -15.94 8.78
N PHE A 67 0.14 -15.45 7.78
CA PHE A 67 -0.07 -16.16 6.51
C PHE A 67 1.25 -16.54 5.82
N THR A 68 2.24 -15.65 5.83
CA THR A 68 3.55 -15.82 5.18
C THR A 68 4.60 -16.52 6.06
N GLN A 69 4.26 -16.93 7.29
CA GLN A 69 5.17 -17.72 8.13
C GLN A 69 5.38 -19.12 7.55
N ASN A 70 4.35 -19.68 6.92
CA ASN A 70 4.47 -20.90 6.13
C ASN A 70 5.15 -20.60 4.78
N SER A 71 6.20 -21.35 4.42
CA SER A 71 6.95 -21.13 3.18
C SER A 71 6.12 -21.30 1.91
N ASN A 72 5.18 -22.25 1.88
CA ASN A 72 4.33 -22.47 0.71
C ASN A 72 3.34 -21.31 0.53
N ASN A 73 2.69 -20.88 1.60
CA ASN A 73 1.78 -19.73 1.57
C ASN A 73 2.53 -18.45 1.19
N ARG A 74 3.77 -18.30 1.67
CA ARG A 74 4.64 -17.17 1.29
C ARG A 74 4.91 -17.13 -0.21
N LEU A 75 5.26 -18.26 -0.81
CA LEU A 75 5.45 -18.36 -2.27
C LEU A 75 4.14 -18.08 -3.03
N GLN A 76 3.01 -18.60 -2.53
CA GLN A 76 1.70 -18.31 -3.12
C GLN A 76 1.34 -16.83 -3.05
N CYS A 77 1.68 -16.14 -1.96
CA CYS A 77 1.48 -14.70 -1.81
C CYS A 77 2.28 -13.91 -2.86
N ILE A 78 3.56 -14.26 -3.05
CA ILE A 78 4.42 -13.65 -4.07
C ILE A 78 3.86 -13.89 -5.48
N GLU A 79 3.50 -15.12 -5.83
CA GLU A 79 2.96 -15.42 -7.15
C GLU A 79 1.56 -14.82 -7.38
N PHE A 80 0.73 -14.73 -6.34
CA PHE A 80 -0.54 -14.03 -6.40
C PHE A 80 -0.33 -12.54 -6.71
N PHE A 81 0.55 -11.86 -5.99
CA PHE A 81 0.92 -10.47 -6.25
C PHE A 81 1.37 -10.28 -7.71
N LYS A 82 2.28 -11.14 -8.17
CA LYS A 82 2.79 -11.11 -9.55
C LYS A 82 1.70 -11.40 -10.58
N SER A 83 0.75 -12.29 -10.29
CA SER A 83 -0.37 -12.55 -11.20
C SER A 83 -1.25 -11.31 -11.40
N ILE A 84 -1.54 -10.55 -10.34
CA ILE A 84 -2.30 -9.30 -10.47
C ILE A 84 -1.53 -8.30 -11.33
N VAL A 85 -0.22 -8.14 -11.08
CA VAL A 85 0.65 -7.25 -11.87
C VAL A 85 0.67 -7.64 -13.36
N ARG A 86 0.59 -8.92 -13.70
CA ARG A 86 0.55 -9.38 -15.10
C ARG A 86 -0.79 -9.10 -15.79
N GLU A 87 -1.89 -9.13 -15.04
CA GLU A 87 -3.25 -9.07 -15.62
C GLU A 87 -3.77 -7.64 -15.79
N ILE A 88 -3.32 -6.70 -14.97
CA ILE A 88 -3.80 -5.31 -15.01
C ILE A 88 -2.67 -4.29 -15.08
N LYS A 89 -2.94 -3.13 -15.71
CA LYS A 89 -2.01 -1.99 -15.74
C LYS A 89 -1.90 -1.43 -14.32
N ILE A 90 -0.80 -1.75 -13.64
CA ILE A 90 -0.46 -1.22 -12.32
C ILE A 90 0.56 -0.10 -12.49
N GLU A 91 0.34 1.04 -11.82
CA GLU A 91 1.39 2.04 -11.65
C GLU A 91 2.26 1.77 -10.43
N GLN A 92 1.64 1.39 -9.32
CA GLN A 92 2.32 1.07 -8.07
C GLN A 92 1.55 0.01 -7.30
N ALA A 93 2.25 -0.93 -6.68
CA ALA A 93 1.66 -1.90 -5.77
C ALA A 93 2.61 -2.25 -4.63
N TYR A 94 2.04 -2.58 -3.47
CA TYR A 94 2.77 -2.82 -2.23
C TYR A 94 2.17 -4.02 -1.49
N CYS A 95 3.01 -4.79 -0.82
CA CYS A 95 2.60 -5.85 0.10
C CYS A 95 3.55 -5.88 1.29
N GLY A 96 3.00 -5.91 2.50
CA GLY A 96 3.75 -5.87 3.75
C GLY A 96 2.84 -6.04 4.96
N TYR A 97 3.35 -5.70 6.14
CA TYR A 97 2.54 -5.69 7.36
C TYR A 97 1.81 -4.37 7.52
N ARG A 98 0.60 -4.42 8.05
CA ARG A 98 -0.18 -3.26 8.46
C ARG A 98 -0.89 -3.59 9.77
N VAL A 99 -1.38 -2.57 10.47
CA VAL A 99 -2.33 -2.83 11.54
C VAL A 99 -3.66 -3.28 10.92
N GLY A 100 -4.23 -4.37 11.45
CA GLY A 100 -5.55 -4.82 11.03
C GLY A 100 -6.61 -3.82 11.48
N GLN A 101 -7.31 -3.22 10.53
CA GLN A 101 -8.34 -2.22 10.81
C GLN A 101 -9.72 -2.74 10.37
N PRO A 102 -10.80 -2.34 11.05
CA PRO A 102 -12.14 -2.44 10.50
C PRO A 102 -12.24 -1.79 9.11
N LEU A 103 -13.05 -2.35 8.22
CA LEU A 103 -13.36 -1.72 6.93
C LEU A 103 -14.32 -0.52 7.10
N ASP A 104 -14.91 -0.36 8.29
CA ASP A 104 -15.74 0.76 8.69
C ASP A 104 -14.90 2.03 8.91
N PHE A 105 -14.97 2.93 7.93
CA PHE A 105 -14.25 4.20 7.93
C PHE A 105 -14.60 5.13 9.10
N THR A 106 -15.75 4.96 9.76
CA THR A 106 -16.12 5.80 10.91
C THR A 106 -15.21 5.60 12.12
N GLN A 107 -14.46 4.48 12.16
CA GLN A 107 -13.49 4.17 13.20
C GLN A 107 -12.06 4.55 12.81
N ALA A 108 -11.85 5.18 11.65
CA ALA A 108 -10.50 5.37 11.11
C ALA A 108 -9.58 6.19 12.02
N VAL A 109 -10.09 7.20 12.73
CA VAL A 109 -9.26 8.13 13.53
C VAL A 109 -8.49 7.44 14.67
N PRO A 110 -9.12 6.66 15.57
CA PRO A 110 -8.39 5.90 16.59
C PRO A 110 -7.33 4.96 16.02
N TRP A 111 -7.62 4.28 14.91
CA TRP A 111 -6.69 3.35 14.27
C TRP A 111 -5.51 4.05 13.61
N GLN A 112 -5.75 5.22 13.01
CA GLN A 112 -4.71 6.08 12.43
C GLN A 112 -3.71 6.56 13.49
N ALA A 113 -4.19 6.99 14.66
CA ALA A 113 -3.32 7.38 15.77
C ALA A 113 -2.46 6.20 16.27
N PHE A 114 -3.05 5.01 16.34
CA PHE A 114 -2.32 3.80 16.72
C PHE A 114 -1.28 3.38 15.67
N GLU A 115 -1.64 3.37 14.38
CA GLU A 115 -0.71 3.08 13.28
C GLU A 115 0.46 4.04 13.25
N THR A 116 0.19 5.33 13.45
CA THR A 116 1.22 6.36 13.58
C THR A 116 2.20 5.99 14.70
N ALA A 117 1.69 5.74 15.90
CA ALA A 117 2.52 5.38 17.04
C ALA A 117 3.30 4.07 16.81
N ALA A 118 2.70 3.09 16.12
CA ALA A 118 3.34 1.84 15.77
C ALA A 118 4.48 2.03 14.75
N ASN A 119 4.29 2.89 13.75
CA ASN A 119 5.32 3.22 12.75
C ASN A 119 6.51 3.99 13.34
N TYR A 120 6.31 4.71 14.45
CA TYR A 120 7.41 5.26 15.26
C TYR A 120 8.10 4.21 16.15
N ARG A 121 7.73 2.93 16.08
CA ARG A 121 8.30 1.84 16.92
C ARG A 121 8.77 0.63 16.12
N PHE A 122 8.18 0.37 14.96
CA PHE A 122 8.45 -0.81 14.14
C PHE A 122 8.69 -0.43 12.67
N LEU A 123 9.67 -1.08 12.08
CA LEU A 123 10.04 -1.06 10.67
C LEU A 123 9.28 -2.16 9.93
N GLY A 124 8.91 -1.89 8.68
CA GLY A 124 8.20 -2.85 7.83
C GLY A 124 6.69 -2.91 8.07
N LEU A 125 6.16 -2.05 8.95
CA LEU A 125 4.76 -1.65 8.91
C LEU A 125 4.58 -0.65 7.76
N ASP A 126 3.62 -0.95 6.90
CA ASP A 126 3.06 0.01 5.96
C ASP A 126 2.05 0.89 6.68
N ILE A 127 1.99 2.15 6.28
CA ILE A 127 0.95 3.07 6.71
C ILE A 127 -0.19 2.87 5.71
N ASP A 128 -1.13 2.01 6.06
CA ASP A 128 -2.29 1.77 5.20
C ASP A 128 -3.34 2.87 5.37
N LYS A 129 -2.99 4.05 4.88
CA LYS A 129 -4.02 4.98 4.45
C LYS A 129 -4.49 4.53 3.08
N ASN A 130 -5.80 4.59 2.81
CA ASN A 130 -6.29 4.74 1.42
C ASN A 130 -5.77 6.09 0.89
N MET A 131 -4.48 6.16 0.58
CA MET A 131 -3.93 7.16 -0.29
C MET A 131 -4.30 6.71 -1.68
N THR A 132 -4.88 7.63 -2.39
CA THR A 132 -5.50 7.37 -3.66
C THR A 132 -4.94 8.42 -4.62
N GLN A 133 -4.80 8.05 -5.89
CA GLN A 133 -4.27 8.96 -6.90
C GLN A 133 -5.41 9.92 -7.28
N SER A 134 -5.47 11.06 -6.60
CA SER A 134 -6.53 12.07 -6.77
C SER A 134 -5.95 13.46 -7.12
N SER A 135 -6.61 14.12 -8.08
CA SER A 135 -6.30 15.42 -8.69
C SER A 135 -6.81 16.59 -7.88
N HIS A 136 -7.44 16.33 -6.73
CA HIS A 136 -7.99 17.39 -5.86
C HIS A 136 -6.98 17.90 -4.84
N VAL A 137 -5.71 17.57 -5.04
CA VAL A 137 -4.60 18.07 -4.24
C VAL A 137 -4.23 19.45 -4.76
N ILE A 138 -4.95 20.46 -4.27
CA ILE A 138 -4.76 21.88 -4.65
C ILE A 138 -3.59 22.55 -3.91
N ASN A 139 -3.00 21.87 -2.90
CA ASN A 139 -1.96 22.38 -2.00
C ASN A 139 -0.76 21.40 -1.89
N ASP A 140 0.19 21.67 -0.99
CA ASP A 140 1.29 20.76 -0.58
C ASP A 140 0.80 19.45 0.10
N GLU A 141 -0.48 19.11 -0.02
CA GLU A 141 -1.03 17.87 0.56
C GLU A 141 -0.42 16.64 -0.12
N PRO A 142 -0.07 15.61 0.65
CA PRO A 142 0.47 14.37 0.09
C PRO A 142 -0.48 13.63 -0.84
N SER A 143 0.07 12.99 -1.87
CA SER A 143 -0.73 12.17 -2.79
C SER A 143 0.11 11.11 -3.47
N LEU A 144 -0.52 9.98 -3.82
CA LEU A 144 0.12 8.98 -4.67
C LEU A 144 0.39 9.47 -6.09
N GLU A 145 -0.12 10.64 -6.50
CA GLU A 145 0.35 11.32 -7.71
C GLU A 145 1.76 11.91 -7.55
N LYS A 146 2.11 12.33 -6.34
CA LYS A 146 3.32 13.10 -6.02
C LYS A 146 4.51 12.23 -5.64
N GLY A 147 4.27 11.04 -5.12
CA GLY A 147 5.33 10.08 -4.82
C GLY A 147 4.84 8.66 -4.62
N VAL A 148 5.80 7.73 -4.59
CA VAL A 148 5.56 6.34 -4.19
C VAL A 148 5.45 6.22 -2.67
N ARG A 149 4.69 5.22 -2.22
CA ARG A 149 4.70 4.84 -0.81
C ARG A 149 6.08 4.38 -0.37
N SER A 150 6.19 4.33 0.95
CA SER A 150 7.30 3.81 1.72
C SER A 150 7.64 2.35 1.34
N THR A 151 8.85 1.87 1.67
CA THR A 151 9.29 0.49 1.40
C THR A 151 8.38 -0.55 2.06
N ALA A 152 7.99 -1.56 1.29
CA ALA A 152 7.27 -2.73 1.78
C ALA A 152 8.07 -4.02 1.49
N TRP A 153 7.53 -5.17 1.89
CA TRP A 153 8.16 -6.47 1.59
C TRP A 153 8.21 -6.73 0.09
N LEU A 154 7.07 -6.57 -0.59
CA LEU A 154 6.96 -6.63 -2.04
C LEU A 154 6.53 -5.26 -2.54
N VAL A 155 7.21 -4.76 -3.58
CA VAL A 155 6.88 -3.49 -4.23
C VAL A 155 6.90 -3.72 -5.73
N TYR A 156 5.98 -3.10 -6.47
CA TYR A 156 6.05 -3.02 -7.91
C TYR A 156 5.92 -1.57 -8.34
N LEU A 157 6.79 -1.16 -9.27
CA LEU A 157 6.74 0.14 -9.92
C LEU A 157 6.56 -0.05 -11.41
N GLY A 158 5.50 0.54 -11.95
CA GLY A 158 5.26 0.66 -13.38
C GLY A 158 6.06 1.81 -14.00
N GLN A 159 6.00 1.87 -15.32
CA GLN A 159 6.77 2.80 -16.15
C GLN A 159 6.74 4.28 -15.69
N PRO A 160 5.58 4.88 -15.30
CA PRO A 160 5.56 6.30 -14.89
C PRO A 160 6.44 6.63 -13.68
N TRP A 161 6.73 5.65 -12.82
CA TRP A 161 7.61 5.83 -11.66
C TRP A 161 9.05 5.47 -11.97
N LEU A 162 9.28 4.49 -12.83
CA LEU A 162 10.61 4.15 -13.31
C LEU A 162 11.24 5.30 -14.10
N GLU A 163 10.45 6.01 -14.91
CA GLU A 163 10.93 7.21 -15.63
C GLU A 163 11.40 8.33 -14.70
N LYS A 164 10.82 8.42 -13.49
CA LYS A 164 11.24 9.38 -12.45
C LYS A 164 12.44 8.90 -11.65
N LEU A 165 12.64 7.58 -11.57
CA LEU A 165 13.85 6.95 -11.06
C LEU A 165 14.87 6.95 -12.20
N ASP A 166 15.54 8.09 -12.43
CA ASP A 166 16.60 8.26 -13.44
C ASP A 166 17.42 6.96 -13.55
N GLU A 167 17.16 6.19 -14.62
CA GLU A 167 17.36 4.74 -14.61
C GLU A 167 18.84 4.37 -14.34
N VAL A 168 19.04 3.14 -13.84
CA VAL A 168 20.31 2.39 -13.85
C VAL A 168 21.23 2.56 -12.63
N GLN A 169 21.49 3.76 -12.09
CA GLN A 169 22.56 3.91 -11.07
C GLN A 169 22.22 3.32 -9.68
N ALA A 170 21.00 3.53 -9.18
CA ALA A 170 20.61 3.06 -7.85
C ALA A 170 20.46 1.53 -7.76
N ILE A 171 20.14 0.88 -8.89
CA ILE A 171 20.00 -0.58 -9.01
C ILE A 171 21.37 -1.24 -9.18
N GLN A 172 22.30 -0.63 -9.91
CA GLN A 172 23.62 -1.20 -10.18
C GLN A 172 24.60 -1.11 -8.99
N GLN A 173 24.38 -0.18 -8.05
CA GLN A 173 25.24 -0.03 -6.87
C GLN A 173 24.88 -0.97 -5.71
N GLN A 174 23.90 -1.87 -5.88
CA GLN A 174 23.50 -2.75 -4.81
C GLN A 174 24.52 -3.87 -4.58
N ASP A 175 24.86 -4.07 -3.31
CA ASP A 175 25.67 -5.23 -2.89
C ASP A 175 24.91 -6.51 -3.28
N PRO A 176 25.50 -7.41 -4.09
CA PRO A 176 24.90 -8.68 -4.45
C PRO A 176 24.53 -9.56 -3.25
N ASN A 177 25.14 -9.31 -2.08
CA ASN A 177 24.85 -10.01 -0.84
C ASN A 177 23.61 -9.47 -0.12
N THR A 178 23.03 -8.35 -0.54
CA THR A 178 21.77 -7.88 0.04
C THR A 178 20.64 -8.88 -0.26
N PRO A 179 19.64 -9.05 0.64
CA PRO A 179 18.48 -9.90 0.38
C PRO A 179 17.55 -9.41 -0.73
N LEU A 180 17.67 -8.15 -1.13
CA LEU A 180 16.81 -7.51 -2.12
C LEU A 180 16.94 -8.18 -3.50
N ARG A 181 15.80 -8.49 -4.12
CA ARG A 181 15.71 -9.07 -5.47
C ARG A 181 14.84 -8.19 -6.36
N LEU A 182 15.25 -8.05 -7.61
CA LEU A 182 14.55 -7.27 -8.62
C LEU A 182 14.22 -8.17 -9.81
N GLU A 183 13.01 -8.05 -10.33
CA GLU A 183 12.51 -8.81 -11.48
C GLU A 183 11.73 -7.86 -12.42
N PRO A 184 12.17 -7.68 -13.68
CA PRO A 184 11.37 -6.98 -14.68
C PRO A 184 10.09 -7.76 -15.00
N ILE A 185 8.93 -7.10 -14.93
CA ILE A 185 7.63 -7.73 -15.18
C ILE A 185 6.62 -6.69 -15.68
N ASN A 186 5.83 -7.03 -16.71
CA ASN A 186 4.78 -6.18 -17.29
C ASN A 186 5.21 -4.72 -17.59
N GLY A 187 6.43 -4.51 -18.08
CA GLY A 187 6.95 -3.17 -18.38
C GLY A 187 7.29 -2.32 -17.13
N GLY A 188 7.31 -2.95 -15.95
CA GLY A 188 7.79 -2.35 -14.71
C GLY A 188 8.83 -3.23 -14.01
N VAL A 189 9.11 -2.92 -12.74
CA VAL A 189 10.05 -3.68 -11.90
C VAL A 189 9.36 -4.10 -10.62
N PHE A 190 9.40 -5.42 -10.35
CA PHE A 190 9.04 -6.02 -9.07
C PHE A 190 10.27 -6.09 -8.17
N PHE A 191 10.13 -5.60 -6.94
CA PHE A 191 11.12 -5.61 -5.89
C PHE A 191 10.64 -6.51 -4.76
N ARG A 192 11.50 -7.41 -4.31
CA ARG A 192 11.31 -8.24 -3.12
C ARG A 192 12.40 -7.89 -2.12
N ALA A 193 12.05 -7.16 -1.07
CA ALA A 193 12.99 -6.63 -0.08
C ALA A 193 13.68 -7.73 0.73
N ASP A 194 13.02 -8.86 0.96
CA ASP A 194 13.59 -9.98 1.71
C ASP A 194 12.86 -11.29 1.39
N GLU A 195 13.35 -12.43 1.89
CA GLU A 195 12.71 -13.74 1.72
C GLU A 195 11.34 -13.83 2.41
N SER A 196 11.11 -13.01 3.44
CA SER A 196 9.85 -12.91 4.18
C SER A 196 9.62 -11.48 4.68
N PRO A 197 8.36 -11.05 4.89
CA PRO A 197 8.10 -9.71 5.40
C PRO A 197 8.75 -9.54 6.77
N GLN A 198 9.49 -8.44 6.94
CA GLN A 198 10.22 -8.15 8.17
C GLN A 198 9.44 -7.14 9.01
N LEU A 199 9.39 -7.38 10.32
CA LEU A 199 8.89 -6.43 11.32
C LEU A 199 10.00 -6.23 12.37
N ALA A 200 10.76 -5.14 12.25
CA ALA A 200 11.92 -4.90 13.11
C ALA A 200 11.66 -3.72 14.05
N ARG A 201 11.93 -3.89 15.34
CA ARG A 201 11.79 -2.78 16.30
C ARG A 201 12.85 -1.72 16.06
N ILE A 202 12.46 -0.45 16.11
CA ILE A 202 13.39 0.68 16.05
C ILE A 202 14.43 0.58 17.17
N GLY A 203 15.70 0.77 16.80
CA GLY A 203 16.87 0.58 17.67
C GLY A 203 17.56 -0.78 17.53
N LEU A 204 16.99 -1.71 16.77
CA LEU A 204 17.64 -2.96 16.34
C LEU A 204 18.22 -2.83 14.94
N PRO A 205 19.10 -3.75 14.50
CA PRO A 205 19.64 -3.74 13.14
C PRO A 205 18.55 -3.68 12.06
N ARG A 206 18.80 -2.89 11.01
CA ARG A 206 17.89 -2.72 9.87
C ARG A 206 17.88 -3.97 9.00
N PRO A 207 16.71 -4.45 8.53
CA PRO A 207 16.66 -5.41 7.44
C PRO A 207 17.35 -4.82 6.21
N GLN A 208 18.46 -5.42 5.78
CA GLN A 208 19.35 -4.84 4.78
C GLN A 208 18.65 -4.62 3.44
N GLY A 209 17.76 -5.54 3.03
CA GLY A 209 17.08 -5.40 1.75
C GLY A 209 15.99 -4.32 1.75
N TYR A 210 15.35 -4.05 2.90
CA TYR A 210 14.47 -2.88 3.04
C TYR A 210 15.26 -1.57 2.96
N GLN A 211 16.45 -1.52 3.59
CA GLN A 211 17.33 -0.35 3.49
C GLN A 211 17.81 -0.11 2.06
N ALA A 212 18.19 -1.17 1.36
CA ALA A 212 18.60 -1.10 -0.03
C ALA A 212 17.46 -0.62 -0.94
N LEU A 213 16.23 -1.11 -0.72
CA LEU A 213 15.05 -0.65 -1.44
C LEU A 213 14.74 0.81 -1.13
N ASN A 214 14.86 1.22 0.13
CA ASN A 214 14.64 2.59 0.56
C ASN A 214 15.55 3.57 -0.19
N ASN A 215 16.83 3.22 -0.33
CA ASN A 215 17.81 4.03 -1.05
C ASN A 215 17.45 4.19 -2.54
N ILE A 216 16.89 3.15 -3.17
CA ILE A 216 16.37 3.25 -4.54
C ILE A 216 15.17 4.19 -4.59
N LEU A 217 14.18 4.01 -3.71
CA LEU A 217 12.91 4.74 -3.78
C LEU A 217 13.03 6.20 -3.32
N LYS A 218 14.07 6.55 -2.55
CA LYS A 218 14.26 7.86 -1.92
C LYS A 218 14.00 9.06 -2.84
N PRO A 219 14.44 9.10 -4.12
CA PRO A 219 14.23 10.26 -4.99
C PRO A 219 12.77 10.50 -5.39
N ILE A 220 11.95 9.44 -5.41
CA ILE A 220 10.55 9.49 -5.89
C ILE A 220 9.53 9.23 -4.79
N ARG A 221 9.98 9.01 -3.56
CA ARG A 221 9.12 8.73 -2.42
C ARG A 221 8.37 9.99 -2.02
N GLU A 222 7.12 9.80 -1.62
CA GLU A 222 6.33 10.86 -1.00
C GLU A 222 7.01 11.36 0.29
N LYS A 223 7.13 12.68 0.44
CA LYS A 223 7.87 13.34 1.52
C LYS A 223 7.05 13.50 2.79
N MET A 224 5.74 13.46 2.66
CA MET A 224 4.81 13.56 3.78
C MET A 224 3.72 12.52 3.55
N LEU A 225 3.48 11.61 4.48
CA LEU A 225 2.36 10.67 4.39
C LEU A 225 1.28 11.19 5.34
N PRO A 226 0.07 11.49 4.85
CA PRO A 226 -0.97 12.01 5.71
C PRO A 226 -1.48 10.84 6.56
N LEU A 227 -1.49 10.99 7.88
CA LEU A 227 -1.89 9.92 8.79
C LEU A 227 -3.38 9.96 9.08
N THR A 228 -4.04 11.11 8.91
CA THR A 228 -5.49 11.24 9.08
C THR A 228 -6.21 11.34 7.74
N GLN A 229 -7.33 10.64 7.58
CA GLN A 229 -8.16 10.70 6.35
C GLN A 229 -9.14 11.86 6.35
N TYR A 230 -9.65 12.23 7.52
CA TYR A 230 -10.66 13.25 7.67
C TYR A 230 -10.27 14.10 8.87
N ALA A 231 -9.68 15.27 8.62
CA ALA A 231 -10.08 16.43 9.41
C ALA A 231 -11.53 16.70 8.97
N ASP A 232 -12.46 15.88 9.47
CA ASP A 232 -13.86 16.10 9.18
C ASP A 232 -14.16 17.54 9.56
N SER A 233 -14.94 18.23 8.73
CA SER A 233 -15.49 19.59 8.92
C SER A 233 -16.16 19.87 10.29
N LEU A 234 -16.13 18.91 11.22
CA LEU A 234 -16.69 18.92 12.55
C LEU A 234 -15.63 18.82 13.66
N ALA A 235 -14.35 18.67 13.34
CA ALA A 235 -13.30 18.44 14.33
C ALA A 235 -12.12 19.41 14.08
N GLU A 236 -11.86 20.30 15.04
CA GLU A 236 -10.73 21.25 15.08
C GLU A 236 -9.36 20.54 15.28
N TRP A 237 -9.10 19.45 14.54
CA TRP A 237 -7.84 18.72 14.66
C TRP A 237 -6.94 19.05 13.48
N GLU A 238 -5.70 19.44 13.80
CA GLU A 238 -4.67 19.59 12.78
C GLU A 238 -4.39 18.21 12.15
N PRO A 239 -4.30 18.13 10.81
CA PRO A 239 -3.92 16.90 10.13
C PRO A 239 -2.54 16.46 10.62
N VAL A 240 -2.44 15.19 11.03
CA VAL A 240 -1.17 14.60 11.45
C VAL A 240 -0.49 14.04 10.21
N PHE A 241 0.77 14.43 9.99
CA PHE A 241 1.58 13.93 8.90
C PHE A 241 2.72 13.10 9.46
N PHE A 242 2.96 11.95 8.84
CA PHE A 242 4.19 11.21 9.01
C PHE A 242 5.18 11.76 8.00
N GLN A 243 6.32 12.26 8.47
CA GLN A 243 7.39 12.66 7.57
C GLN A 243 8.43 11.54 7.56
N PRO A 244 8.57 10.76 6.48
CA PRO A 244 9.60 9.74 6.39
C PRO A 244 10.98 10.33 6.70
N GLU A 245 11.28 11.54 6.23
CA GLU A 245 12.58 12.19 6.49
C GLU A 245 12.87 12.47 7.97
N GLN A 246 11.85 12.62 8.83
CA GLN A 246 12.03 12.83 10.27
C GLN A 246 12.23 11.53 11.05
N CYS A 247 11.99 10.39 10.42
CA CYS A 247 12.25 9.11 11.02
C CYS A 247 13.60 8.63 10.50
N ASP A 248 14.62 8.63 11.38
CA ASP A 248 16.03 8.24 11.11
C ASP A 248 16.21 6.93 10.31
N TRP A 249 15.16 6.12 10.26
CA TRP A 249 15.11 4.82 9.64
C TRP A 249 14.61 4.81 8.20
N TRP A 250 13.90 5.87 7.79
CA TRP A 250 13.48 6.14 6.42
C TRP A 250 14.47 7.06 5.68
N LEU A 251 15.45 7.65 6.39
CA LEU A 251 16.65 8.28 5.83
C LEU A 251 17.71 7.25 5.42
#